data_AF-A0A1Y2V0J1-F1
#
_entry.id   AF-A0A1Y2V0J1-F1
#
_cell.length_a   1.000
_cell.length_b   1.000
_cell.length_c   1.000
_cell.angle_alpha   90.00
_cell.angle_beta   90.00
_cell.angle_gamma   90.00
#
_symmetry.space_group_name_H-M   'P 1'
#
loop_
_entity.id
_entity.type
_entity.pdbx_description
1 polymer ?
#
loop_
_entity_poly.entity_id
_entity_poly.type
_entity_poly.pdbx_seq_one_letter_code
_entity_poly.pdbx_strand_id
1 'polypeptide(L)'
;MDQSIQRNPPKGHARNKSGARPSRPRSSTKGPLDADEASITSPITSQAARFSSSQQASPRTSLSAARSSPVPRSPAISSAPITSKDFSFLLRPEIYHQLSPLSIPAPFRNPSRQPAPETPIPELLNHGHFRAAAIAAVQALTSSPVSATTAAAHPPVDPTDHARVFELLYTRLACLCLIDATSLAAQESKALEDLNSAFYLDPMTGAHLVPWELRVLGVRLQAIGFGDPRRAVMSYYELAREARAQIALAGKAHDHSAAELWKHRLSELGIKVAGALIEMDDLAGAAEHLATLGDGHQPFKVDGDGQERLATSRALLWLHLGDVEAARRCVRGKEGKGDSTGERIVNALADMADGEYESALQQWQALRDSMEENGIHDEMVGVNLAVCLLYTGRMPEARDILEGLVDAGQTSHTLLFNLTTMYELCTDRHKSLKVKLAERVASKPPSQQGWEKMNADFKL
;
A
#
# COMPACT_ATOMS: atom_id res chain seq x y z
N MET A 1 -51.74 42.97 52.08
CA MET A 1 -50.81 42.06 51.39
C MET A 1 -51.05 42.28 49.91
N ASP A 2 -50.57 43.40 49.38
CA ASP A 2 -49.29 43.54 48.63
C ASP A 2 -49.28 42.65 47.39
N GLN A 3 -49.05 43.11 46.15
CA GLN A 3 -48.83 44.44 45.59
C GLN A 3 -48.99 44.27 44.06
N SER A 4 -49.57 45.25 43.37
CA SER A 4 -49.69 45.30 41.91
C SER A 4 -49.19 46.65 41.41
N ILE A 5 -48.09 46.71 40.66
CA ILE A 5 -47.59 47.94 40.02
C ILE A 5 -47.05 47.67 38.60
N GLN A 6 -47.82 48.21 37.64
CA GLN A 6 -47.50 48.97 36.41
C GLN A 6 -46.38 48.61 35.41
N ARG A 7 -46.76 48.85 34.15
CA ARG A 7 -46.07 48.71 32.86
C ARG A 7 -45.37 50.01 32.39
N ASN A 8 -44.23 49.82 31.68
CA ASN A 8 -43.78 50.46 30.42
C ASN A 8 -43.26 51.94 30.39
N PRO A 9 -42.50 52.40 29.35
CA PRO A 9 -41.51 51.78 28.41
C PRO A 9 -40.29 52.73 28.06
N PRO A 10 -39.71 52.86 26.83
CA PRO A 10 -38.25 52.85 26.58
C PRO A 10 -37.60 54.18 26.07
N LYS A 11 -36.29 54.38 26.26
CA LYS A 11 -35.42 55.43 25.64
C LYS A 11 -33.96 54.91 25.66
N GLY A 12 -33.03 55.10 24.73
CA GLY A 12 -32.87 56.05 23.62
C GLY A 12 -31.48 56.73 23.69
N HIS A 13 -30.53 56.27 22.84
CA HIS A 13 -29.29 56.88 22.28
C HIS A 13 -28.29 57.80 23.04
N ALA A 14 -27.00 57.53 22.71
CA ALA A 14 -25.82 58.42 22.51
C ALA A 14 -24.97 58.83 23.74
N ARG A 15 -23.65 59.12 23.69
CA ARG A 15 -22.44 58.86 22.84
C ARG A 15 -21.33 59.74 23.46
N ASN A 16 -20.11 59.23 23.70
CA ASN A 16 -18.78 59.92 23.62
C ASN A 16 -17.73 59.05 24.34
N LYS A 17 -16.62 58.56 23.76
CA LYS A 17 -15.54 59.08 22.87
C LYS A 17 -14.31 59.57 23.66
N SER A 18 -13.23 58.79 23.55
CA SER A 18 -11.82 59.21 23.40
C SER A 18 -10.99 57.94 23.14
N GLY A 19 -10.18 57.75 22.10
CA GLY A 19 -9.80 58.54 20.93
C GLY A 19 -8.82 57.73 20.05
N ALA A 20 -8.83 58.03 18.74
CA ALA A 20 -7.78 57.88 17.72
C ALA A 20 -7.21 56.49 17.27
N ARG A 21 -7.56 56.17 16.01
CA ARG A 21 -6.97 55.29 14.95
C ARG A 21 -5.62 55.87 14.40
N PRO A 22 -4.98 55.35 13.31
CA PRO A 22 -4.79 53.99 12.73
C PRO A 22 -3.34 53.73 12.20
N SER A 23 -3.16 52.60 11.49
CA SER A 23 -2.40 52.41 10.21
C SER A 23 -1.14 51.52 10.21
N ARG A 24 -1.18 50.51 9.31
CA ARG A 24 -0.03 49.78 8.75
C ARG A 24 0.74 50.70 7.79
N PRO A 25 1.98 50.30 7.41
CA PRO A 25 2.20 50.02 5.99
C PRO A 25 2.96 48.70 5.73
N ARG A 26 2.75 48.16 4.52
CA ARG A 26 3.60 47.14 3.86
C ARG A 26 4.57 47.84 2.91
N SER A 27 5.81 47.37 2.84
CA SER A 27 6.72 47.25 1.66
C SER A 27 8.11 46.84 2.20
N SER A 28 9.11 46.28 1.52
CA SER A 28 9.33 45.53 0.28
C SER A 28 10.87 45.32 0.21
N THR A 29 11.32 44.17 -0.32
CA THR A 29 12.58 43.92 -1.08
C THR A 29 13.98 44.11 -0.46
N LYS A 30 14.78 43.02 -0.38
CA LYS A 30 15.93 42.65 -1.25
C LYS A 30 16.92 41.73 -0.51
N GLY A 31 17.36 40.66 -1.18
CA GLY A 31 18.30 39.64 -0.69
C GLY A 31 19.77 39.95 -1.02
N PRO A 32 20.72 39.20 -0.44
CA PRO A 32 22.14 39.57 -0.48
C PRO A 32 22.94 38.74 -1.50
N LEU A 33 22.87 39.11 -2.78
CA LEU A 33 23.90 38.85 -3.80
C LEU A 33 23.66 39.90 -4.89
N ASP A 34 24.47 40.98 -4.89
CA ASP A 34 24.74 41.85 -6.05
C ASP A 34 25.67 43.01 -5.64
N ALA A 35 26.98 42.80 -5.85
CA ALA A 35 27.93 43.86 -6.16
C ALA A 35 29.03 43.21 -7.02
N ASP A 36 28.90 43.38 -8.33
CA ASP A 36 29.77 42.81 -9.36
C ASP A 36 30.99 43.68 -9.67
N GLU A 37 32.06 42.94 -10.02
CA GLU A 37 33.11 43.15 -11.03
C GLU A 37 34.16 44.28 -10.98
N ALA A 38 35.41 43.80 -10.87
CA ALA A 38 36.56 43.96 -11.79
C ALA A 38 37.81 44.71 -11.28
N SER A 39 38.93 43.95 -11.22
CA SER A 39 40.19 44.19 -11.97
C SER A 39 41.47 43.73 -11.23
N ILE A 40 42.03 42.61 -11.69
CA ILE A 40 43.45 42.31 -11.99
C ILE A 40 44.54 42.90 -11.06
N THR A 41 45.21 42.06 -10.26
CA THR A 41 46.70 41.86 -10.23
C THR A 41 47.12 40.93 -9.08
N SER A 42 47.77 39.81 -9.40
CA SER A 42 48.65 39.03 -8.48
C SER A 42 50.03 39.75 -8.36
N PRO A 43 50.96 39.44 -7.40
CA PRO A 43 51.61 38.11 -7.28
C PRO A 43 52.15 37.64 -5.88
N ILE A 44 52.27 36.29 -5.72
CA ILE A 44 53.44 35.48 -5.23
C ILE A 44 53.89 35.65 -3.73
N THR A 45 54.16 34.65 -2.85
CA THR A 45 54.82 33.31 -2.94
C THR A 45 54.54 32.40 -1.70
N SER A 46 54.40 31.08 -1.94
CA SER A 46 54.97 29.87 -1.27
C SER A 46 55.06 29.72 0.28
N GLN A 47 54.84 28.55 0.91
CA GLN A 47 55.38 27.20 0.62
C GLN A 47 54.48 26.06 1.13
N ALA A 48 54.68 24.88 0.51
CA ALA A 48 53.95 23.62 0.65
C ALA A 48 54.75 22.53 1.37
N ALA A 49 54.07 21.49 1.90
CA ALA A 49 54.53 20.09 2.01
C ALA A 49 53.42 19.22 2.65
N ARG A 50 53.18 17.94 2.38
CA ARG A 50 53.37 16.98 1.28
C ARG A 50 52.70 15.69 1.78
N PHE A 51 51.91 15.03 0.93
CA PHE A 51 51.33 13.71 1.19
C PHE A 51 52.36 12.61 0.93
N SER A 52 52.28 11.49 1.68
CA SER A 52 53.06 10.27 1.41
C SER A 52 52.16 9.04 1.34
N SER A 53 52.15 8.43 0.16
CA SER A 53 51.66 7.10 -0.17
C SER A 53 52.76 6.06 0.03
N SER A 54 52.42 4.84 0.47
CA SER A 54 53.32 3.68 0.38
C SER A 54 52.68 2.58 -0.48
N GLN A 55 53.34 2.28 -1.60
CA GLN A 55 53.16 1.08 -2.41
C GLN A 55 54.12 -0.01 -1.92
N GLN A 56 53.72 -1.28 -2.03
CA GLN A 56 54.67 -2.36 -2.31
C GLN A 56 54.28 -3.04 -3.62
N ALA A 57 55.23 -3.02 -4.55
CA ALA A 57 55.22 -3.58 -5.89
C ALA A 57 55.68 -5.06 -5.85
N SER A 58 55.34 -5.94 -6.80
CA SER A 58 55.98 -6.11 -8.13
C SER A 58 55.64 -7.54 -8.64
N PRO A 59 56.03 -7.99 -9.85
CA PRO A 59 56.09 -7.31 -11.15
C PRO A 59 55.41 -8.14 -12.28
N ARG A 60 55.20 -7.50 -13.44
CA ARG A 60 54.86 -8.17 -14.71
C ARG A 60 56.14 -8.47 -15.51
N THR A 61 56.21 -9.65 -16.13
CA THR A 61 57.16 -9.98 -17.20
C THR A 61 56.46 -10.63 -18.39
N SER A 62 57.05 -10.36 -19.55
CA SER A 62 56.66 -10.53 -20.95
C SER A 62 56.57 -11.96 -21.49
N LEU A 63 55.85 -12.08 -22.62
CA LEU A 63 55.70 -13.23 -23.52
C LEU A 63 57.04 -13.72 -24.11
N SER A 64 57.26 -15.04 -24.16
CA SER A 64 58.10 -15.75 -25.17
C SER A 64 57.88 -17.27 -25.14
N ALA A 65 57.62 -17.81 -26.33
CA ALA A 65 57.68 -19.18 -26.88
C ALA A 65 58.11 -20.43 -26.04
N ALA A 66 57.24 -21.45 -26.16
CA ALA A 66 57.47 -22.88 -26.44
C ALA A 66 58.57 -23.69 -25.72
N ARG A 67 58.14 -24.71 -24.94
CA ARG A 67 58.57 -26.12 -25.08
C ARG A 67 57.73 -27.05 -24.19
N SER A 68 57.68 -28.31 -24.61
CA SER A 68 56.68 -29.35 -24.38
C SER A 68 56.89 -30.27 -23.15
N SER A 69 55.78 -30.91 -22.74
CA SER A 69 55.60 -32.19 -21.98
C SER A 69 55.38 -32.11 -20.46
N PRO A 70 54.73 -33.12 -19.82
CA PRO A 70 53.45 -33.77 -20.14
C PRO A 70 52.43 -33.66 -18.98
N VAL A 71 51.17 -33.95 -19.31
CA VAL A 71 49.94 -33.88 -18.47
C VAL A 71 49.99 -34.77 -17.21
N PRO A 72 49.59 -34.27 -16.03
CA PRO A 72 48.95 -35.06 -15.00
C PRO A 72 47.42 -34.92 -15.11
N ARG A 73 46.76 -36.08 -15.09
CA ARG A 73 45.33 -36.32 -15.26
C ARG A 73 44.45 -35.36 -14.45
N SER A 74 43.44 -34.79 -15.10
CA SER A 74 42.33 -34.12 -14.46
C SER A 74 41.74 -34.99 -13.34
N PRO A 75 41.46 -34.46 -12.14
CA PRO A 75 40.45 -35.10 -11.31
C PRO A 75 39.14 -35.02 -12.10
N ALA A 76 38.42 -36.14 -12.11
CA ALA A 76 37.13 -36.25 -12.76
C ALA A 76 36.26 -35.03 -12.42
N ILE A 77 35.55 -34.52 -13.42
CA ILE A 77 34.37 -33.68 -13.20
C ILE A 77 33.44 -34.57 -12.36
N SER A 78 33.52 -34.42 -11.05
CA SER A 78 32.48 -34.87 -10.17
C SER A 78 31.29 -34.03 -10.60
N SER A 79 30.36 -34.62 -11.33
CA SER A 79 29.04 -34.08 -11.56
C SER A 79 28.38 -33.98 -10.20
N ALA A 80 28.72 -32.93 -9.46
CA ALA A 80 27.98 -32.53 -8.29
C ALA A 80 26.54 -32.32 -8.77
N PRO A 81 25.54 -32.95 -8.14
CA PRO A 81 24.16 -32.63 -8.45
C PRO A 81 24.01 -31.12 -8.26
N ILE A 82 23.32 -30.47 -9.20
CA ILE A 82 22.92 -29.07 -9.12
C ILE A 82 22.37 -28.87 -7.71
N THR A 83 23.09 -28.15 -6.87
CA THR A 83 22.72 -27.99 -5.47
C THR A 83 21.41 -27.21 -5.44
N SER A 84 20.31 -27.89 -5.11
CA SER A 84 19.05 -27.21 -4.82
C SER A 84 19.33 -26.18 -3.72
N LYS A 85 18.89 -24.94 -3.93
CA LYS A 85 19.13 -23.87 -2.97
C LYS A 85 18.40 -24.19 -1.68
N ASP A 86 19.08 -24.02 -0.55
CA ASP A 86 18.53 -24.26 0.77
C ASP A 86 17.93 -22.96 1.34
N PHE A 87 16.64 -23.00 1.66
CA PHE A 87 15.89 -21.92 2.27
C PHE A 87 15.59 -22.18 3.76
N SER A 88 16.32 -23.10 4.41
CA SER A 88 16.19 -23.42 5.84
C SER A 88 16.24 -22.18 6.76
N PHE A 89 16.96 -21.12 6.37
CA PHE A 89 17.01 -19.87 7.13
C PHE A 89 15.65 -19.19 7.29
N LEU A 90 14.70 -19.40 6.36
CA LEU A 90 13.32 -18.90 6.41
C LEU A 90 12.39 -19.79 7.24
N LEU A 91 12.80 -21.01 7.58
CA LEU A 91 11.97 -21.97 8.33
C LEU A 91 12.15 -21.84 9.85
N ARG A 92 12.96 -20.88 10.29
CA ARG A 92 13.29 -20.63 11.69
C ARG A 92 12.09 -20.02 12.43
N PRO A 93 11.61 -20.63 13.53
CA PRO A 93 10.48 -20.11 14.31
C PRO A 93 10.68 -18.69 14.81
N GLU A 94 11.92 -18.28 15.07
CA GLU A 94 12.27 -16.96 15.62
C GLU A 94 11.96 -15.80 14.68
N ILE A 95 11.71 -16.08 13.40
CA ILE A 95 11.30 -15.07 12.43
C ILE A 95 9.86 -14.62 12.71
N TYR A 96 8.99 -15.55 13.14
CA TYR A 96 7.55 -15.38 13.07
C TYR A 96 6.95 -14.96 14.42
N HIS A 97 6.16 -13.91 14.39
CA HIS A 97 5.55 -13.35 15.58
C HIS A 97 4.23 -14.06 15.91
N GLN A 98 4.04 -14.36 17.19
CA GLN A 98 2.76 -14.86 17.67
C GLN A 98 1.70 -13.77 17.56
N LEU A 99 0.53 -14.15 17.07
CA LEU A 99 -0.56 -13.21 16.95
C LEU A 99 -1.35 -13.19 18.27
N SER A 100 -1.42 -12.03 18.92
CA SER A 100 -2.14 -11.87 20.19
C SER A 100 -3.66 -11.98 19.98
N PRO A 101 -4.38 -12.81 20.75
CA PRO A 101 -5.85 -12.83 20.69
C PRO A 101 -6.47 -11.56 21.28
N LEU A 102 -5.69 -10.72 21.96
CA LEU A 102 -6.20 -9.48 22.56
C LEU A 102 -6.56 -8.42 21.52
N SER A 103 -6.00 -8.49 20.30
CA SER A 103 -6.25 -7.53 19.22
C SER A 103 -7.61 -7.66 18.56
N ILE A 104 -8.32 -8.77 18.79
CA ILE A 104 -9.64 -9.05 18.20
C ILE A 104 -10.74 -8.87 19.26
N PRO A 105 -11.93 -8.34 18.96
CA PRO A 105 -12.99 -8.18 19.94
C PRO A 105 -13.47 -9.53 20.48
N ALA A 106 -13.94 -9.55 21.74
CA ALA A 106 -14.39 -10.77 22.40
C ALA A 106 -15.45 -11.59 21.60
N PRO A 107 -16.43 -10.97 20.89
CA PRO A 107 -17.41 -11.71 20.10
C PRO A 107 -16.81 -12.61 19.01
N PHE A 108 -15.67 -12.24 18.42
CA PHE A 108 -14.99 -13.04 17.40
C PHE A 108 -14.21 -14.21 18.00
N ARG A 109 -13.89 -14.19 19.30
CA ARG A 109 -13.13 -15.25 19.98
C ARG A 109 -13.96 -16.48 20.33
N ASN A 110 -15.24 -16.52 19.95
CA ASN A 110 -16.12 -17.63 20.27
C ASN A 110 -15.65 -18.92 19.56
N PRO A 111 -15.29 -19.98 20.30
CA PRO A 111 -14.79 -21.22 19.70
C PRO A 111 -15.74 -21.87 18.69
N SER A 112 -17.05 -21.69 18.84
CA SER A 112 -18.04 -22.30 17.92
C SER A 112 -18.07 -21.66 16.53
N ARG A 113 -17.45 -20.49 16.35
CA ARG A 113 -17.39 -19.75 15.09
C ARG A 113 -15.99 -19.69 14.48
N GLN A 114 -14.99 -20.16 15.22
CA GLN A 114 -13.61 -20.23 14.75
C GLN A 114 -13.43 -21.50 13.90
N PRO A 115 -12.63 -21.45 12.83
CA PRO A 115 -12.33 -22.63 12.04
C PRO A 115 -11.59 -23.68 12.88
N ALA A 116 -11.72 -24.94 12.50
CA ALA A 116 -10.99 -26.02 13.17
C ALA A 116 -9.47 -25.83 12.95
N PRO A 117 -8.62 -26.22 13.91
CA PRO A 117 -7.16 -26.15 13.73
C PRO A 117 -6.64 -26.93 12.52
N GLU A 118 -7.38 -27.95 12.08
CA GLU A 118 -7.02 -28.80 10.96
C GLU A 118 -7.56 -28.29 9.59
N THR A 119 -8.20 -27.12 9.55
CA THR A 119 -8.78 -26.59 8.31
C THR A 119 -7.67 -26.18 7.33
N PRO A 120 -7.65 -26.67 6.08
CA PRO A 120 -6.62 -26.35 5.09
C PRO A 120 -6.52 -24.85 4.79
N ILE A 121 -5.30 -24.35 4.54
CA ILE A 121 -5.03 -22.94 4.20
C ILE A 121 -5.93 -22.42 3.06
N PRO A 122 -6.12 -23.13 1.92
CA PRO A 122 -6.98 -22.63 0.85
C PRO A 122 -8.44 -22.43 1.29
N GLU A 123 -8.96 -23.29 2.16
CA GLU A 123 -10.30 -23.17 2.70
C GLU A 123 -10.42 -22.00 3.67
N LEU A 124 -9.41 -21.77 4.51
CA LEU A 124 -9.34 -20.60 5.39
C LEU A 124 -9.34 -19.29 4.57
N LEU A 125 -8.55 -19.23 3.50
CA LEU A 125 -8.51 -18.06 2.61
C LEU A 125 -9.86 -17.83 1.91
N ASN A 126 -10.49 -18.90 1.41
CA ASN A 126 -11.78 -18.81 0.73
C ASN A 126 -12.93 -18.34 1.65
N HIS A 127 -12.82 -18.57 2.96
CA HIS A 127 -13.79 -18.09 3.95
C HIS A 127 -13.35 -16.79 4.66
N GLY A 128 -12.23 -16.19 4.25
CA GLY A 128 -11.71 -14.96 4.86
C GLY A 128 -11.23 -15.10 6.30
N HIS A 129 -10.80 -16.30 6.71
CA HIS A 129 -10.15 -16.53 8.00
C HIS A 129 -8.65 -16.25 7.91
N PHE A 130 -8.29 -15.00 7.56
CA PHE A 130 -6.91 -14.59 7.29
C PHE A 130 -5.97 -14.80 8.47
N ARG A 131 -6.44 -14.56 9.70
CA ARG A 131 -5.65 -14.84 10.91
C ARG A 131 -5.29 -16.32 11.04
N ALA A 132 -6.28 -17.21 10.89
CA ALA A 132 -6.06 -18.64 10.97
C ALA A 132 -5.13 -19.11 9.85
N ALA A 133 -5.32 -18.60 8.63
CA ALA A 133 -4.43 -18.87 7.50
C ALA A 133 -2.98 -18.41 7.76
N ALA A 134 -2.79 -17.25 8.40
CA ALA A 134 -1.48 -16.77 8.80
C ALA A 134 -0.81 -17.68 9.86
N ILE A 135 -1.59 -18.23 10.80
CA ILE A 135 -1.08 -19.16 11.82
C ILE A 135 -0.72 -20.49 11.18
N ALA A 136 -1.60 -21.04 10.34
CA ALA A 136 -1.40 -22.27 9.59
C ALA A 136 -0.16 -22.20 8.67
N ALA A 137 0.06 -21.07 8.00
CA ALA A 137 1.23 -20.85 7.16
C ALA A 137 2.54 -20.94 7.98
N VAL A 138 2.59 -20.33 9.16
CA VAL A 138 3.76 -20.45 10.06
C VAL A 138 3.95 -21.87 10.55
N GLN A 139 2.86 -22.55 10.93
CA GLN A 139 2.94 -23.96 11.34
C GLN A 139 3.55 -24.82 10.23
N ALA A 140 3.13 -24.64 8.97
CA ALA A 140 3.71 -25.35 7.83
C ALA A 140 5.19 -25.00 7.59
N LEU A 141 5.56 -23.72 7.75
CA LEU A 141 6.94 -23.24 7.59
C LEU A 141 7.89 -23.74 8.68
N THR A 142 7.43 -23.85 9.92
CA THR A 142 8.30 -24.13 11.08
C THR A 142 8.21 -25.56 11.60
N SER A 143 7.28 -26.37 11.08
CA SER A 143 7.10 -27.75 11.53
C SER A 143 8.32 -28.62 11.19
N SER A 144 8.77 -29.40 12.17
CA SER A 144 9.80 -30.40 11.96
C SER A 144 9.21 -31.66 11.31
N PRO A 145 9.92 -32.30 10.36
CA PRO A 145 9.49 -33.57 9.75
C PRO A 145 9.30 -34.72 10.76
N VAL A 146 9.91 -34.62 11.96
CA VAL A 146 9.75 -35.60 13.04
C VAL A 146 8.38 -35.49 13.73
N SER A 147 7.71 -34.35 13.64
CA SER A 147 6.39 -34.08 14.25
C SER A 147 5.21 -34.36 13.32
N ALA A 148 5.46 -35.00 12.16
CA ALA A 148 4.48 -35.24 11.11
C ALA A 148 3.24 -36.06 11.55
N THR A 149 3.34 -36.84 12.63
CA THR A 149 2.21 -37.59 13.21
C THR A 149 1.19 -36.72 13.93
N THR A 150 1.55 -35.47 14.25
CA THR A 150 0.67 -34.45 14.87
C THR A 150 0.33 -33.27 13.96
N ALA A 151 0.97 -33.16 12.79
CA ALA A 151 0.82 -32.04 11.84
C ALA A 151 0.06 -32.44 10.57
N ALA A 152 -1.06 -33.18 10.72
CA ALA A 152 -1.76 -33.79 9.60
C ALA A 152 -2.42 -32.77 8.65
N ALA A 153 -2.89 -31.62 9.15
CA ALA A 153 -3.49 -30.58 8.29
C ALA A 153 -2.49 -29.70 7.54
N HIS A 154 -1.28 -29.51 8.06
CA HIS A 154 -0.29 -28.58 7.54
C HIS A 154 1.09 -29.25 7.48
N PRO A 155 1.37 -30.00 6.40
CA PRO A 155 2.60 -30.77 6.31
C PRO A 155 3.84 -29.86 6.31
N PRO A 156 4.96 -30.32 6.91
CA PRO A 156 6.21 -29.57 6.90
C PRO A 156 6.72 -29.38 5.47
N VAL A 157 7.30 -28.22 5.20
CA VAL A 157 7.87 -27.90 3.88
C VAL A 157 9.34 -28.34 3.79
N ASP A 158 9.74 -28.86 2.63
CA ASP A 158 11.14 -29.15 2.33
C ASP A 158 11.91 -27.83 2.17
N PRO A 159 13.05 -27.61 2.87
CA PRO A 159 13.87 -26.41 2.71
C PRO A 159 14.33 -26.12 1.28
N THR A 160 14.32 -27.13 0.40
CA THR A 160 14.72 -27.01 -1.01
C THR A 160 13.55 -26.76 -1.97
N ASP A 161 12.30 -26.89 -1.50
CA ASP A 161 11.09 -26.56 -2.26
C ASP A 161 10.78 -25.06 -2.15
N HIS A 162 11.56 -24.26 -2.90
CA HIS A 162 11.43 -22.81 -2.89
C HIS A 162 10.02 -22.33 -3.27
N ALA A 163 9.33 -23.03 -4.17
CA ALA A 163 8.00 -22.66 -4.63
C ALA A 163 7.02 -22.70 -3.45
N ARG A 164 7.02 -23.81 -2.70
CA ARG A 164 6.16 -23.96 -1.53
C ARG A 164 6.55 -23.04 -0.38
N VAL A 165 7.85 -22.86 -0.12
CA VAL A 165 8.34 -21.93 0.93
C VAL A 165 7.86 -20.50 0.66
N PHE A 166 8.02 -20.01 -0.56
CA PHE A 166 7.62 -18.64 -0.91
C PHE A 166 6.09 -18.48 -1.02
N GLU A 167 5.36 -19.52 -1.41
CA GLU A 167 3.90 -19.51 -1.37
C GLU A 167 3.41 -19.31 0.07
N LEU A 168 3.90 -20.12 1.02
CA LEU A 168 3.52 -20.04 2.43
C LEU A 168 3.93 -18.69 3.05
N LEU A 169 5.13 -18.20 2.73
CA LEU A 169 5.59 -16.90 3.20
C LEU A 169 4.74 -15.75 2.63
N TYR A 170 4.39 -15.81 1.35
CA TYR A 170 3.46 -14.85 0.76
C TYR A 170 2.09 -14.89 1.44
N THR A 171 1.52 -16.08 1.66
CA THR A 171 0.27 -16.24 2.40
C THR A 171 0.37 -15.63 3.79
N ARG A 172 1.44 -15.90 4.53
CA ARG A 172 1.69 -15.33 5.86
C ARG A 172 1.70 -13.80 5.81
N LEU A 173 2.56 -13.20 4.99
CA LEU A 173 2.73 -11.76 4.93
C LEU A 173 1.48 -11.05 4.41
N ALA A 174 0.83 -11.58 3.38
CA ALA A 174 -0.41 -11.03 2.84
C ALA A 174 -1.56 -11.09 3.86
N CYS A 175 -1.72 -12.23 4.56
CA CYS A 175 -2.73 -12.35 5.61
C CYS A 175 -2.49 -11.38 6.77
N LEU A 176 -1.22 -11.16 7.17
CA LEU A 176 -0.89 -10.15 8.18
C LEU A 176 -1.30 -8.75 7.73
N CYS A 177 -1.07 -8.38 6.46
CA CYS A 177 -1.55 -7.11 5.93
C CYS A 177 -3.09 -7.02 5.92
N LEU A 178 -3.78 -8.11 5.57
CA LEU A 178 -5.26 -8.14 5.50
C LEU A 178 -5.93 -8.04 6.88
N ILE A 179 -5.23 -8.43 7.95
CA ILE A 179 -5.71 -8.26 9.33
C ILE A 179 -5.10 -7.02 10.00
N ASP A 180 -4.58 -6.05 9.26
CA ASP A 180 -3.98 -4.81 9.80
C ASP A 180 -2.80 -5.04 10.77
N ALA A 181 -2.10 -6.16 10.63
CA ALA A 181 -0.86 -6.49 11.34
C ALA A 181 0.38 -6.16 10.48
N THR A 182 0.35 -5.06 9.72
CA THR A 182 1.42 -4.68 8.78
C THR A 182 2.77 -4.47 9.44
N SER A 183 2.80 -4.01 10.70
CA SER A 183 4.04 -3.86 11.46
C SER A 183 4.75 -5.20 11.70
N LEU A 184 3.99 -6.27 11.99
CA LEU A 184 4.52 -7.62 12.11
C LEU A 184 4.97 -8.15 10.74
N ALA A 185 4.16 -7.95 9.70
CA ALA A 185 4.53 -8.34 8.33
C ALA A 185 5.85 -7.69 7.90
N ALA A 186 6.02 -6.41 8.23
CA ALA A 186 7.24 -5.65 7.96
C ALA A 186 8.45 -6.21 8.71
N GLN A 187 8.30 -6.59 9.98
CA GLN A 187 9.36 -7.22 10.76
C GLN A 187 9.74 -8.60 10.20
N GLU A 188 8.75 -9.45 9.90
CA GLU A 188 8.95 -10.80 9.35
C GLU A 188 9.59 -10.75 7.95
N SER A 189 9.21 -9.77 7.13
CA SER A 189 9.75 -9.60 5.76
C SER A 189 11.25 -9.30 5.71
N LYS A 190 11.87 -8.88 6.82
CA LYS A 190 13.32 -8.66 6.90
C LYS A 190 14.11 -9.96 6.72
N ALA A 191 13.50 -11.10 7.01
CA ALA A 191 14.12 -12.41 6.79
C ALA A 191 14.38 -12.69 5.29
N LEU A 192 13.71 -11.99 4.36
CA LEU A 192 13.98 -12.08 2.92
C LEU A 192 15.26 -11.36 2.49
N GLU A 193 15.92 -10.64 3.41
CA GLU A 193 17.18 -9.93 3.14
C GLU A 193 17.12 -9.11 1.83
N ASP A 194 18.13 -9.22 0.98
CA ASP A 194 18.16 -8.57 -0.33
C ASP A 194 17.56 -9.47 -1.41
N LEU A 195 16.30 -9.21 -1.77
CA LEU A 195 15.58 -9.91 -2.84
C LEU A 195 16.23 -9.73 -4.22
N ASN A 196 17.12 -8.76 -4.43
CA ASN A 196 17.84 -8.58 -5.70
C ASN A 196 19.15 -9.39 -5.76
N SER A 197 19.51 -10.08 -4.68
CA SER A 197 20.72 -10.90 -4.62
C SER A 197 20.67 -12.04 -5.65
N ALA A 198 21.83 -12.37 -6.23
CA ALA A 198 22.00 -13.56 -7.08
C ALA A 198 21.63 -14.87 -6.36
N PHE A 199 21.56 -14.85 -5.03
CA PHE A 199 21.01 -15.95 -4.24
C PHE A 199 19.56 -16.30 -4.61
N TYR A 200 18.75 -15.37 -5.10
CA TYR A 200 17.37 -15.65 -5.50
C TYR A 200 17.20 -16.02 -6.97
N LEU A 201 18.29 -16.13 -7.74
CA LEU A 201 18.24 -16.48 -9.16
C LEU A 201 18.56 -17.96 -9.38
N ASP A 202 17.76 -18.66 -10.19
CA ASP A 202 18.05 -20.02 -10.61
C ASP A 202 19.42 -20.07 -11.34
N PRO A 203 20.39 -20.90 -10.90
CA PRO A 203 21.72 -20.94 -11.53
C PRO A 203 21.75 -21.38 -12.98
N MET A 204 20.73 -22.13 -13.44
CA MET A 204 20.65 -22.69 -14.79
C MET A 204 19.89 -21.77 -15.74
N THR A 205 18.74 -21.27 -15.29
CA THR A 205 17.83 -20.48 -16.13
C THR A 205 18.00 -18.98 -15.95
N GLY A 206 18.63 -18.54 -14.84
CA GLY A 206 18.67 -17.14 -14.44
C GLY A 206 17.31 -16.58 -14.00
N ALA A 207 16.27 -17.43 -13.91
CA ALA A 207 14.93 -17.00 -13.51
C ALA A 207 14.89 -16.68 -12.01
N HIS A 208 14.06 -15.71 -11.63
CA HIS A 208 13.88 -15.36 -10.23
C HIS A 208 13.05 -16.44 -9.51
N LEU A 209 13.58 -17.01 -8.43
CA LEU A 209 12.94 -18.09 -7.65
C LEU A 209 11.79 -17.58 -6.77
N VAL A 210 11.84 -16.31 -6.36
CA VAL A 210 10.76 -15.64 -5.60
C VAL A 210 9.66 -15.15 -6.56
N PRO A 211 8.38 -15.49 -6.33
CA PRO A 211 7.26 -15.03 -7.13
C PRO A 211 7.16 -13.50 -7.20
N TRP A 212 6.69 -12.97 -8.35
CA TRP A 212 6.57 -11.53 -8.58
C TRP A 212 5.79 -10.80 -7.48
N GLU A 213 4.63 -11.34 -7.08
CA GLU A 213 3.78 -10.71 -6.07
C GLU A 213 4.46 -10.59 -4.71
N LEU A 214 5.23 -11.61 -4.31
CA LEU A 214 6.01 -11.57 -3.07
C LEU A 214 7.15 -10.56 -3.16
N ARG A 215 7.78 -10.38 -4.33
CA ARG A 215 8.79 -9.34 -4.52
C ARG A 215 8.21 -7.95 -4.38
N VAL A 216 7.08 -7.68 -5.04
CA VAL A 216 6.37 -6.39 -4.98
C VAL A 216 5.90 -6.08 -3.55
N LEU A 217 5.33 -7.07 -2.86
CA LEU A 217 4.94 -6.95 -1.45
C LEU A 217 6.15 -6.73 -0.54
N GLY A 218 7.23 -7.48 -0.78
CA GLY A 218 8.50 -7.40 -0.05
C GLY A 218 9.09 -6.00 -0.07
N VAL A 219 9.07 -5.32 -1.23
CA VAL A 219 9.54 -3.93 -1.33
C VAL A 219 8.83 -2.99 -0.34
N ARG A 220 7.49 -3.05 -0.28
CA ARG A 220 6.70 -2.21 0.64
C ARG A 220 6.99 -2.57 2.10
N LEU A 221 6.93 -3.87 2.43
CA LEU A 221 7.10 -4.34 3.80
C LEU A 221 8.50 -4.07 4.34
N GLN A 222 9.54 -4.25 3.53
CA GLN A 222 10.92 -3.96 3.93
C GLN A 222 11.14 -2.45 4.12
N ALA A 223 10.57 -1.60 3.26
CA ALA A 223 10.64 -0.15 3.43
C ALA A 223 10.02 0.30 4.76
N ILE A 224 8.84 -0.25 5.10
CA ILE A 224 8.19 -0.03 6.42
C ILE A 224 9.08 -0.59 7.55
N GLY A 225 9.58 -1.81 7.40
CA GLY A 225 10.34 -2.50 8.45
C GLY A 225 11.67 -1.81 8.77
N PHE A 226 12.34 -1.26 7.76
CA PHE A 226 13.57 -0.48 7.93
C PHE A 226 13.31 1.00 8.24
N GLY A 227 12.07 1.48 8.11
CA GLY A 227 11.71 2.88 8.29
C GLY A 227 12.35 3.80 7.25
N ASP A 228 12.60 3.30 6.04
CA ASP A 228 13.28 4.05 4.98
C ASP A 228 12.50 3.93 3.65
N PRO A 229 11.52 4.82 3.40
CA PRO A 229 10.69 4.77 2.20
C PRO A 229 11.48 5.02 0.90
N ARG A 230 12.68 5.62 0.97
CA ARG A 230 13.59 5.76 -0.19
C ARG A 230 14.00 4.42 -0.78
N ARG A 231 14.12 3.39 0.06
CA ARG A 231 14.41 2.02 -0.39
C ARG A 231 13.29 1.48 -1.27
N ALA A 232 12.03 1.84 -1.00
CA ALA A 232 10.91 1.41 -1.83
C ALA A 232 11.04 1.95 -3.26
N VAL A 233 11.33 3.25 -3.40
CA VAL A 233 11.53 3.89 -4.71
C VAL A 233 12.65 3.21 -5.49
N MET A 234 13.83 3.03 -4.89
CA MET A 234 14.97 2.36 -5.54
C MET A 234 14.62 0.93 -5.98
N SER A 235 14.05 0.13 -5.08
CA SER A 235 13.70 -1.26 -5.36
C SER A 235 12.59 -1.39 -6.41
N TYR A 236 11.62 -0.49 -6.43
CA TYR A 236 10.62 -0.47 -7.51
C TYR A 236 11.23 -0.11 -8.87
N TYR A 237 12.23 0.78 -8.92
CA TYR A 237 12.96 1.06 -10.16
C TYR A 237 13.79 -0.14 -10.65
N GLU A 238 14.37 -0.93 -9.75
CA GLU A 238 15.05 -2.18 -10.14
C GLU A 238 14.07 -3.21 -10.70
N LEU A 239 12.91 -3.41 -10.06
CA LEU A 239 11.83 -4.25 -10.61
C LEU A 239 11.32 -3.72 -11.96
N ALA A 240 11.25 -2.38 -12.13
CA ALA A 240 10.84 -1.77 -13.39
C ALA A 240 11.90 -1.97 -14.49
N ARG A 241 13.19 -2.01 -14.14
CA ARG A 241 14.28 -2.34 -15.07
C ARG A 241 14.18 -3.79 -15.53
N GLU A 242 13.92 -4.73 -14.62
CA GLU A 242 13.65 -6.13 -14.96
C GLU A 242 12.43 -6.23 -15.87
N ALA A 243 11.31 -5.59 -15.53
CA ALA A 243 10.11 -5.61 -16.34
C ALA A 243 10.36 -5.11 -17.77
N ARG A 244 11.10 -4.00 -17.95
CA ARG A 244 11.50 -3.50 -19.29
C ARG A 244 12.37 -4.51 -20.05
N ALA A 245 13.32 -5.16 -19.38
CA ALA A 245 14.14 -6.20 -19.99
C ALA A 245 13.29 -7.40 -20.44
N GLN A 246 12.34 -7.83 -19.61
CA GLN A 246 11.43 -8.93 -19.91
C GLN A 246 10.47 -8.59 -21.07
N ILE A 247 9.97 -7.34 -21.16
CA ILE A 247 9.20 -6.88 -22.32
C ILE A 247 10.03 -7.01 -23.60
N ALA A 248 11.30 -6.58 -23.57
CA ALA A 248 12.18 -6.66 -24.74
C ALA A 248 12.50 -8.12 -25.12
N LEU A 249 12.69 -9.00 -24.14
CA LEU A 249 12.90 -10.43 -24.37
C LEU A 249 11.66 -11.10 -24.95
N ALA A 250 10.49 -10.87 -24.37
CA ALA A 250 9.21 -11.38 -24.87
C ALA A 250 8.93 -10.89 -26.31
N GLY A 251 9.23 -9.62 -26.60
CA GLY A 251 9.12 -9.06 -27.94
C GLY A 251 10.03 -9.77 -28.97
N LYS A 252 11.28 -10.08 -28.60
CA LYS A 252 12.20 -10.87 -29.45
C LYS A 252 11.74 -12.32 -29.65
N ALA A 253 11.10 -12.90 -28.63
CA ALA A 253 10.54 -14.24 -28.69
C ALA A 253 9.15 -14.28 -29.37
N HIS A 254 8.61 -13.13 -29.78
CA HIS A 254 7.25 -12.98 -30.28
C HIS A 254 6.16 -13.50 -29.32
N ASP A 255 6.45 -13.51 -28.01
CA ASP A 255 5.50 -13.86 -26.96
C ASP A 255 4.71 -12.60 -26.54
N HIS A 256 3.58 -12.40 -27.21
CA HIS A 256 2.74 -11.22 -27.00
C HIS A 256 2.05 -11.26 -25.63
N SER A 257 1.70 -12.45 -25.13
CA SER A 257 1.07 -12.64 -23.82
C SER A 257 2.02 -12.22 -22.70
N ALA A 258 3.25 -12.74 -22.71
CA ALA A 258 4.25 -12.35 -21.73
C ALA A 258 4.59 -10.85 -21.84
N ALA A 259 4.69 -10.31 -23.05
CA ALA A 259 4.95 -8.88 -23.25
C ALA A 259 3.86 -8.00 -22.61
N GLU A 260 2.57 -8.33 -22.79
CA GLU A 260 1.47 -7.59 -22.16
C GLU A 260 1.45 -7.73 -20.64
N LEU A 261 1.71 -8.93 -20.10
CA LEU A 261 1.84 -9.12 -18.66
C LEU A 261 2.93 -8.24 -18.05
N TRP A 262 4.12 -8.18 -18.67
CA TRP A 262 5.22 -7.36 -18.16
C TRP A 262 4.99 -5.85 -18.33
N LYS A 263 4.24 -5.43 -19.37
CA LYS A 263 3.79 -4.03 -19.52
C LYS A 263 2.80 -3.65 -18.42
N HIS A 264 1.87 -4.55 -18.09
CA HIS A 264 0.93 -4.33 -16.99
C HIS A 264 1.68 -4.15 -15.66
N ARG A 265 2.59 -5.08 -15.35
CA ARG A 265 3.46 -5.00 -14.16
C ARG A 265 4.27 -3.70 -14.11
N LEU A 266 4.84 -3.26 -15.24
CA LEU A 266 5.59 -2.01 -15.32
C LEU A 266 4.69 -0.79 -15.00
N SER A 267 3.44 -0.81 -15.46
CA SER A 267 2.47 0.25 -15.20
C SER A 267 2.07 0.29 -13.72
N GLU A 268 1.81 -0.87 -13.11
CA GLU A 268 1.55 -0.98 -11.67
C GLU A 268 2.72 -0.49 -10.82
N LEU A 269 3.96 -0.81 -11.21
CA LEU A 269 5.16 -0.28 -10.54
C LEU A 269 5.24 1.24 -10.65
N GLY A 270 4.83 1.84 -11.77
CA GLY A 270 4.73 3.29 -11.93
C GLY A 270 3.84 3.94 -10.86
N ILE A 271 2.66 3.36 -10.62
CA ILE A 271 1.74 3.80 -9.56
C ILE A 271 2.34 3.59 -8.17
N LYS A 272 3.01 2.46 -7.92
CA LYS A 272 3.67 2.19 -6.62
C LYS A 272 4.83 3.14 -6.33
N VAL A 273 5.60 3.54 -7.34
CA VAL A 273 6.65 4.58 -7.20
C VAL A 273 6.04 5.92 -6.80
N ALA A 274 4.96 6.36 -7.46
CA ALA A 274 4.26 7.57 -7.07
C ALA A 274 3.75 7.51 -5.62
N GLY A 275 3.17 6.38 -5.21
CA GLY A 275 2.77 6.16 -3.81
C GLY A 275 3.94 6.22 -2.83
N ALA A 276 5.10 5.64 -3.18
CA ALA A 276 6.30 5.70 -2.35
C ALA A 276 6.88 7.13 -2.25
N LEU A 277 6.82 7.93 -3.32
CA LEU A 277 7.22 9.35 -3.31
C LEU A 277 6.31 10.19 -2.41
N ILE A 278 5.00 9.91 -2.42
CA ILE A 278 4.04 10.51 -1.48
C ILE A 278 4.36 10.12 -0.04
N GLU A 279 4.63 8.84 0.24
CA GLU A 279 5.03 8.37 1.57
C GLU A 279 6.36 9.01 2.05
N MET A 280 7.19 9.49 1.12
CA MET A 280 8.42 10.25 1.39
C MET A 280 8.20 11.76 1.59
N ASP A 281 6.98 12.26 1.44
CA ASP A 281 6.64 13.69 1.39
C ASP A 281 7.28 14.45 0.20
N ASP A 282 7.73 13.72 -0.84
CA ASP A 282 8.20 14.30 -2.11
C ASP A 282 7.02 14.45 -3.08
N LEU A 283 6.10 15.36 -2.74
CA LEU A 283 4.87 15.58 -3.49
C LEU A 283 5.14 16.11 -4.92
N ALA A 284 6.19 16.93 -5.07
CA ALA A 284 6.59 17.45 -6.38
C ALA A 284 7.15 16.35 -7.29
N GLY A 285 8.04 15.50 -6.75
CA GLY A 285 8.55 14.33 -7.48
C GLY A 285 7.45 13.34 -7.82
N ALA A 286 6.49 13.12 -6.91
CA ALA A 286 5.32 12.28 -7.18
C ALA A 286 4.48 12.81 -8.35
N ALA A 287 4.19 14.12 -8.36
CA ALA A 287 3.45 14.77 -9.44
C ALA A 287 4.19 14.68 -10.78
N GLU A 288 5.49 14.99 -10.82
CA GLU A 288 6.30 14.89 -12.03
C GLU A 288 6.32 13.46 -12.56
N HIS A 289 6.56 12.47 -11.69
CA HIS A 289 6.56 11.06 -12.07
C HIS A 289 5.19 10.61 -12.59
N LEU A 290 4.08 10.97 -11.92
CA LEU A 290 2.73 10.66 -12.39
C LEU A 290 2.44 11.28 -13.77
N ALA A 291 2.90 12.50 -14.03
CA ALA A 291 2.77 13.14 -15.34
C ALA A 291 3.48 12.33 -16.44
N THR A 292 4.64 11.72 -16.15
CA THR A 292 5.36 10.88 -17.11
C THR A 292 4.62 9.58 -17.47
N LEU A 293 3.72 9.09 -16.61
CA LEU A 293 2.93 7.88 -16.89
C LEU A 293 1.89 8.10 -18.01
N GLY A 294 1.64 9.36 -18.41
CA GLY A 294 0.74 9.75 -19.52
C GLY A 294 -0.76 9.54 -19.26
N ASP A 295 -1.62 10.36 -19.86
CA ASP A 295 -3.08 10.45 -19.57
C ASP A 295 -3.90 9.25 -20.11
N GLY A 296 -3.50 8.02 -19.80
CA GLY A 296 -4.12 6.80 -20.34
C GLY A 296 -3.84 6.58 -21.83
N HIS A 297 -2.97 7.41 -22.43
CA HIS A 297 -2.57 7.36 -23.84
C HIS A 297 -1.27 6.56 -24.11
N GLN A 298 -0.81 5.77 -23.14
CA GLN A 298 0.29 4.83 -23.37
C GLN A 298 -0.09 3.81 -24.47
N PRO A 299 0.85 3.41 -25.34
CA PRO A 299 0.62 2.52 -26.50
C PRO A 299 0.33 1.05 -26.14
N PHE A 300 0.04 0.76 -24.88
CA PHE A 300 -0.07 -0.60 -24.35
C PHE A 300 -1.52 -0.90 -24.01
N LYS A 301 -2.15 -1.73 -24.84
CA LYS A 301 -3.52 -2.21 -24.65
C LYS A 301 -3.51 -3.23 -23.52
N VAL A 302 -3.69 -2.76 -22.29
CA VAL A 302 -4.17 -3.62 -21.21
C VAL A 302 -5.66 -3.91 -21.47
N ASP A 303 -6.13 -5.11 -21.16
CA ASP A 303 -7.56 -5.41 -21.20
C ASP A 303 -8.36 -4.36 -20.42
N GLY A 304 -9.57 -4.05 -20.89
CA GLY A 304 -10.30 -2.83 -20.52
C GLY A 304 -10.45 -2.60 -19.01
N ASP A 305 -10.67 -3.66 -18.23
CA ASP A 305 -10.82 -3.59 -16.76
C ASP A 305 -9.51 -3.22 -16.05
N GLY A 306 -8.39 -3.83 -16.46
CA GLY A 306 -7.07 -3.52 -15.91
C GLY A 306 -6.62 -2.09 -16.22
N GLN A 307 -6.98 -1.58 -17.39
CA GLN A 307 -6.72 -0.18 -17.77
C GLN A 307 -7.56 0.79 -16.94
N GLU A 308 -8.85 0.52 -16.72
CA GLU A 308 -9.73 1.35 -15.89
C GLU A 308 -9.25 1.39 -14.43
N ARG A 309 -8.84 0.23 -13.88
CA ARG A 309 -8.29 0.16 -12.53
C ARG A 309 -7.00 0.97 -12.36
N LEU A 310 -6.10 0.92 -13.33
CA LEU A 310 -4.86 1.73 -13.32
C LEU A 310 -5.17 3.22 -13.45
N ALA A 311 -6.09 3.60 -14.34
CA ALA A 311 -6.54 4.97 -14.50
C ALA A 311 -7.16 5.53 -13.21
N THR A 312 -8.02 4.76 -12.56
CA THR A 312 -8.64 5.10 -11.27
C THR A 312 -7.56 5.23 -10.18
N SER A 313 -6.63 4.28 -10.09
CA SER A 313 -5.53 4.33 -9.12
C SER A 313 -4.69 5.59 -9.28
N ARG A 314 -4.39 5.96 -10.54
CA ARG A 314 -3.68 7.20 -10.87
C ARG A 314 -4.48 8.44 -10.48
N ALA A 315 -5.78 8.46 -10.76
CA ALA A 315 -6.67 9.55 -10.39
C ALA A 315 -6.70 9.77 -8.87
N LEU A 316 -6.79 8.69 -8.09
CA LEU A 316 -6.76 8.75 -6.62
C LEU A 316 -5.43 9.33 -6.09
N LEU A 317 -4.29 9.04 -6.73
CA LEU A 317 -3.02 9.66 -6.36
C LEU A 317 -2.98 11.16 -6.70
N TRP A 318 -3.55 11.57 -7.83
CA TRP A 318 -3.69 12.99 -8.15
C TRP A 318 -4.60 13.74 -7.17
N LEU A 319 -5.72 13.13 -6.76
CA LEU A 319 -6.56 13.67 -5.69
C LEU A 319 -5.80 13.79 -4.37
N HIS A 320 -4.97 12.81 -4.02
CA HIS A 320 -4.12 12.89 -2.83
C HIS A 320 -3.11 14.06 -2.89
N LEU A 321 -2.61 14.37 -4.08
CA LEU A 321 -1.74 15.54 -4.33
C LEU A 321 -2.50 16.87 -4.41
N GLY A 322 -3.84 16.83 -4.41
CA GLY A 322 -4.69 18.00 -4.54
C GLY A 322 -4.87 18.52 -5.98
N ASP A 323 -4.43 17.78 -7.00
CA ASP A 323 -4.66 18.13 -8.41
C ASP A 323 -5.92 17.44 -8.93
N VAL A 324 -7.06 18.08 -8.68
CA VAL A 324 -8.38 17.59 -9.07
C VAL A 324 -8.54 17.50 -10.59
N GLU A 325 -7.99 18.46 -11.34
CA GLU A 325 -8.07 18.49 -12.80
C GLU A 325 -7.27 17.35 -13.44
N ALA A 326 -6.08 17.05 -12.92
CA ALA A 326 -5.32 15.87 -13.33
C ALA A 326 -6.04 14.57 -13.02
N ALA A 327 -6.71 14.48 -11.87
CA ALA A 327 -7.49 13.30 -11.51
C ALA A 327 -8.62 13.05 -12.52
N ARG A 328 -9.43 14.08 -12.84
CA ARG A 328 -10.52 13.98 -13.83
C ARG A 328 -9.99 13.57 -15.21
N ARG A 329 -8.85 14.13 -15.64
CA ARG A 329 -8.21 13.75 -16.93
C ARG A 329 -7.82 12.27 -17.01
N CYS A 330 -7.52 11.61 -15.89
CA CYS A 330 -7.10 10.20 -15.89
C CYS A 330 -8.22 9.25 -16.29
N VAL A 331 -9.45 9.57 -15.90
CA VAL A 331 -10.63 8.70 -16.08
C VAL A 331 -11.55 9.18 -17.19
N ARG A 332 -11.32 10.37 -17.76
CA ARG A 332 -12.16 10.94 -18.80
C ARG A 332 -12.33 9.95 -19.96
N GLY A 333 -13.58 9.57 -20.22
CA GLY A 333 -13.92 8.67 -21.32
C GLY A 333 -13.45 9.19 -22.69
N LYS A 334 -13.32 8.27 -23.66
CA LYS A 334 -13.24 8.66 -25.07
C LYS A 334 -14.62 9.16 -25.49
N GLU A 335 -14.68 10.31 -26.16
CA GLU A 335 -15.91 10.91 -26.67
C GLU A 335 -16.82 9.84 -27.31
N GLY A 336 -18.05 9.71 -26.80
CA GLY A 336 -19.07 8.79 -27.32
C GLY A 336 -19.24 7.45 -26.57
N LYS A 337 -18.40 7.13 -25.57
CA LYS A 337 -18.75 6.14 -24.53
C LYS A 337 -19.33 6.88 -23.34
N GLY A 338 -20.47 6.42 -22.80
CA GLY A 338 -21.03 6.99 -21.57
C GLY A 338 -20.05 6.89 -20.40
N ASP A 339 -20.21 7.75 -19.40
CA ASP A 339 -19.34 7.81 -18.22
C ASP A 339 -19.15 6.43 -17.60
N SER A 340 -17.90 6.02 -17.45
CA SER A 340 -17.60 4.77 -16.75
C SER A 340 -17.90 4.93 -15.26
N THR A 341 -18.09 3.81 -14.57
CA THR A 341 -18.24 3.81 -13.10
C THR A 341 -17.05 4.49 -12.43
N GLY A 342 -15.81 4.21 -12.89
CA GLY A 342 -14.60 4.86 -12.39
C GLY A 342 -14.61 6.38 -12.59
N GLU A 343 -15.11 6.88 -13.72
CA GLU A 343 -15.23 8.32 -14.00
C GLU A 343 -16.19 9.00 -13.01
N ARG A 344 -17.36 8.41 -12.76
CA ARG A 344 -18.36 8.93 -11.81
C ARG A 344 -17.83 8.95 -10.37
N ILE A 345 -17.10 7.91 -9.96
CA ILE A 345 -16.47 7.83 -8.64
C ILE A 345 -15.44 8.95 -8.45
N VAL A 346 -14.53 9.12 -9.41
CA VAL A 346 -13.48 10.15 -9.34
C VAL A 346 -14.09 11.55 -9.38
N ASN A 347 -15.13 11.78 -10.18
CA ASN A 347 -15.83 13.06 -10.22
C ASN A 347 -16.49 13.41 -8.89
N ALA A 348 -17.14 12.45 -8.24
CA ALA A 348 -17.76 12.69 -6.93
C ALA A 348 -16.71 12.93 -5.84
N LEU A 349 -15.59 12.21 -5.85
CA LEU A 349 -14.46 12.45 -4.93
C LEU A 349 -13.79 13.80 -5.17
N ALA A 350 -13.65 14.21 -6.43
CA ALA A 350 -13.13 15.51 -6.82
C ALA A 350 -13.99 16.66 -6.28
N ASP A 351 -15.32 16.57 -6.41
CA ASP A 351 -16.25 17.56 -5.85
C ASP A 351 -16.14 17.63 -4.32
N MET A 352 -15.97 16.49 -3.64
CA MET A 352 -15.69 16.49 -2.20
C MET A 352 -14.37 17.18 -1.85
N ALA A 353 -13.33 17.01 -2.68
CA ALA A 353 -12.03 17.63 -2.47
C ALA A 353 -12.09 19.16 -2.65
N ASP A 354 -12.91 19.65 -3.58
CA ASP A 354 -13.16 21.07 -3.81
C ASP A 354 -14.11 21.72 -2.77
N GLY A 355 -14.72 20.90 -1.90
CA GLY A 355 -15.70 21.36 -0.90
C GLY A 355 -17.13 21.52 -1.44
N GLU A 356 -17.39 21.05 -2.66
CA GLU A 356 -18.69 21.08 -3.32
C GLU A 356 -19.55 19.88 -2.87
N TYR A 357 -19.77 19.77 -1.56
CA TYR A 357 -20.39 18.59 -0.94
C TYR A 357 -21.82 18.30 -1.41
N GLU A 358 -22.60 19.32 -1.79
CA GLU A 358 -23.95 19.14 -2.32
C GLU A 358 -23.94 18.54 -3.75
N SER A 359 -22.98 18.93 -4.58
CA SER A 359 -22.78 18.33 -5.91
C SER A 359 -22.32 16.88 -5.77
N ALA A 360 -21.33 16.64 -4.90
CA ALA A 360 -20.87 15.28 -4.60
C ALA A 360 -22.01 14.41 -4.07
N LEU A 361 -22.86 14.93 -3.18
CA LEU A 361 -24.00 14.21 -2.63
C LEU A 361 -24.95 13.72 -3.73
N GLN A 362 -25.30 14.59 -4.69
CA GLN A 362 -26.16 14.24 -5.82
C GLN A 362 -25.51 13.17 -6.70
N GLN A 363 -24.20 13.28 -6.95
CA GLN A 363 -23.47 12.29 -7.75
C GLN A 363 -23.43 10.92 -7.06
N TRP A 364 -23.17 10.87 -5.76
CA TRP A 364 -23.18 9.62 -5.00
C TRP A 364 -24.55 8.97 -4.94
N GLN A 365 -25.62 9.76 -4.78
CA GLN A 365 -27.00 9.25 -4.83
C GLN A 365 -27.31 8.67 -6.20
N ALA A 366 -27.05 9.41 -7.27
CA ALA A 366 -27.26 8.91 -8.63
C ALA A 366 -26.41 7.67 -8.94
N LEU A 367 -25.20 7.57 -8.39
CA LEU A 367 -24.34 6.40 -8.53
C LEU A 367 -24.94 5.19 -7.81
N ARG A 368 -25.30 5.35 -6.55
CA ARG A 368 -25.94 4.30 -5.75
C ARG A 368 -27.22 3.80 -6.43
N ASP A 369 -28.11 4.71 -6.81
CA ASP A 369 -29.40 4.36 -7.42
C ASP A 369 -29.19 3.58 -8.72
N SER A 370 -28.25 4.01 -9.57
CA SER A 370 -27.90 3.28 -10.80
C SER A 370 -27.24 1.91 -10.55
N MET A 371 -26.50 1.73 -9.45
CA MET A 371 -25.90 0.45 -9.09
C MET A 371 -26.96 -0.50 -8.53
N GLU A 372 -27.85 0.01 -7.69
CA GLU A 372 -28.96 -0.75 -7.11
C GLU A 372 -29.94 -1.25 -8.18
N GLU A 373 -30.24 -0.43 -9.20
CA GLU A 373 -31.03 -0.85 -10.38
C GLU A 373 -30.41 -2.05 -11.11
N ASN A 374 -29.08 -2.15 -11.10
CA ASN A 374 -28.33 -3.26 -11.69
C ASN A 374 -28.09 -4.42 -10.70
N GLY A 375 -28.66 -4.35 -9.49
CA GLY A 375 -28.47 -5.35 -8.43
C GLY A 375 -27.08 -5.36 -7.80
N ILE A 376 -26.30 -4.29 -7.99
CA ILE A 376 -24.95 -4.14 -7.46
C ILE A 376 -25.02 -3.28 -6.20
N HIS A 377 -24.52 -3.81 -5.09
CA HIS A 377 -24.39 -3.08 -3.83
C HIS A 377 -22.91 -2.88 -3.52
N ASP A 378 -22.41 -1.67 -3.81
CA ASP A 378 -21.03 -1.30 -3.55
C ASP A 378 -20.91 -0.56 -2.20
N GLU A 379 -20.15 -1.16 -1.27
CA GLU A 379 -19.92 -0.59 0.06
C GLU A 379 -19.22 0.77 0.00
N MET A 380 -18.29 0.97 -0.93
CA MET A 380 -17.51 2.21 -1.05
C MET A 380 -18.41 3.40 -1.40
N VAL A 381 -19.38 3.20 -2.30
CA VAL A 381 -20.34 4.25 -2.67
C VAL A 381 -21.18 4.65 -1.46
N GLY A 382 -21.70 3.67 -0.71
CA GLY A 382 -22.49 3.95 0.48
C GLY A 382 -21.70 4.64 1.59
N VAL A 383 -20.43 4.24 1.80
CA VAL A 383 -19.55 4.87 2.79
C VAL A 383 -19.23 6.32 2.40
N ASN A 384 -18.86 6.59 1.15
CA ASN A 384 -18.57 7.96 0.70
C ASN A 384 -19.82 8.86 0.69
N LEU A 385 -20.98 8.30 0.36
CA LEU A 385 -22.27 8.99 0.50
C LEU A 385 -22.54 9.40 1.96
N ALA A 386 -22.33 8.49 2.91
CA ALA A 386 -22.48 8.80 4.33
C ALA A 386 -21.48 9.87 4.82
N VAL A 387 -20.24 9.87 4.30
CA VAL A 387 -19.26 10.92 4.60
C VAL A 387 -19.70 12.27 4.02
N CYS A 388 -20.27 12.33 2.81
CA CYS A 388 -20.86 13.57 2.28
C CYS A 388 -22.02 14.09 3.14
N LEU A 389 -22.89 13.19 3.60
CA LEU A 389 -23.99 13.54 4.49
C LEU A 389 -23.49 14.08 5.83
N LEU A 390 -22.37 13.58 6.34
CA LEU A 390 -21.72 14.15 7.52
C LEU A 390 -21.27 15.60 7.27
N TYR A 391 -20.59 15.89 6.15
CA TYR A 391 -20.14 17.25 5.81
C TYR A 391 -21.29 18.23 5.56
N THR A 392 -22.44 17.75 5.10
CA THR A 392 -23.67 18.56 4.94
C THR A 392 -24.52 18.63 6.22
N GLY A 393 -24.06 18.05 7.33
CA GLY A 393 -24.72 18.10 8.64
C GLY A 393 -25.89 17.13 8.82
N ARG A 394 -26.11 16.20 7.89
CA ARG A 394 -27.18 15.18 7.88
C ARG A 394 -26.74 13.89 8.57
N MET A 395 -26.23 14.02 9.80
CA MET A 395 -25.66 12.92 10.58
C MET A 395 -26.61 11.73 10.83
N PRO A 396 -27.91 11.92 11.11
CA PRO A 396 -28.82 10.78 11.31
C PRO A 396 -28.92 9.89 10.07
N GLU A 397 -29.04 10.49 8.89
CA GLU A 397 -29.12 9.76 7.63
C GLU A 397 -27.80 9.08 7.28
N ALA A 398 -26.67 9.75 7.51
CA ALA A 398 -25.35 9.14 7.36
C ALA A 398 -25.22 7.86 8.21
N ARG A 399 -25.69 7.93 9.47
CA ARG A 399 -25.71 6.77 10.37
C ARG A 399 -26.61 5.67 9.83
N ASP A 400 -27.83 5.98 9.39
CA ASP A 400 -28.79 4.99 8.90
C ASP A 400 -28.24 4.25 7.67
N ILE A 401 -27.56 4.95 6.76
CA ILE A 401 -26.88 4.35 5.60
C ILE A 401 -25.79 3.38 6.06
N LEU A 402 -24.90 3.81 6.95
CA LEU A 402 -23.81 2.96 7.44
C LEU A 402 -24.31 1.73 8.22
N GLU A 403 -25.36 1.89 9.05
CA GLU A 403 -26.01 0.76 9.72
C GLU A 403 -26.64 -0.20 8.72
N GLY A 404 -27.32 0.33 7.68
CA GLY A 404 -27.91 -0.45 6.61
C GLY A 404 -26.89 -1.25 5.80
N LEU A 405 -25.73 -0.68 5.49
CA LEU A 405 -24.62 -1.40 4.83
C LEU A 405 -24.14 -2.58 5.70
N VAL A 406 -23.99 -2.35 7.01
CA VAL A 406 -23.63 -3.44 7.93
C VAL A 406 -24.72 -4.50 7.94
N ASP A 407 -25.99 -4.12 7.99
CA ASP A 407 -27.10 -5.08 7.98
C ASP A 407 -27.13 -5.90 6.68
N ALA A 408 -26.79 -5.29 5.54
CA ALA A 408 -26.62 -5.96 4.24
C ALA A 408 -25.41 -6.92 4.16
N GLY A 409 -24.56 -6.97 5.20
CA GLY A 409 -23.43 -7.91 5.27
C GLY A 409 -22.06 -7.31 4.99
N GLN A 410 -22.00 -6.01 4.70
CA GLN A 410 -20.75 -5.30 4.44
C GLN A 410 -20.05 -4.98 5.76
N THR A 411 -18.72 -5.14 5.81
CA THR A 411 -17.97 -5.12 7.09
C THR A 411 -16.53 -4.65 6.94
N SER A 412 -16.21 -3.81 5.95
CA SER A 412 -14.83 -3.31 5.83
C SER A 412 -14.40 -2.48 7.05
N HIS A 413 -13.08 -2.36 7.21
CA HIS A 413 -12.47 -1.47 8.20
C HIS A 413 -13.05 -0.06 8.11
N THR A 414 -13.09 0.53 6.92
CA THR A 414 -13.57 1.91 6.69
C THR A 414 -15.03 2.08 7.09
N LEU A 415 -15.90 1.12 6.73
CA LEU A 415 -17.32 1.16 7.11
C LEU A 415 -17.48 1.13 8.63
N LEU A 416 -16.85 0.15 9.30
CA LEU A 416 -16.97 -0.03 10.74
C LEU A 416 -16.36 1.16 11.51
N PHE A 417 -15.21 1.65 11.06
CA PHE A 417 -14.54 2.81 11.66
C PHE A 417 -15.39 4.08 11.50
N ASN A 418 -15.98 4.31 10.32
CA ASN A 418 -16.84 5.47 10.08
C ASN A 418 -18.13 5.37 10.88
N LEU A 419 -18.77 4.20 10.96
CA LEU A 419 -19.98 4.00 11.77
C LEU A 419 -19.70 4.21 13.26
N THR A 420 -18.58 3.70 13.77
CA THR A 420 -18.21 3.93 15.17
C THR A 420 -17.85 5.38 15.44
N THR A 421 -17.28 6.11 14.47
CA THR A 421 -17.13 7.56 14.53
C THR A 421 -18.49 8.25 14.61
N MET A 422 -19.47 7.85 13.79
CA MET A 422 -20.83 8.39 13.86
C MET A 422 -21.48 8.16 15.23
N TYR A 423 -21.26 7.00 15.86
CA TYR A 423 -21.74 6.76 17.22
C TYR A 423 -21.12 7.73 18.23
N GLU A 424 -19.80 7.98 18.15
CA GLU A 424 -19.11 8.93 19.03
C GLU A 424 -19.65 10.36 18.88
N LEU A 425 -19.98 10.76 17.65
CA LEU A 425 -20.50 12.10 17.35
C LEU A 425 -21.98 12.28 17.75
N CYS A 426 -22.79 11.22 17.62
CA CYS A 426 -24.24 11.32 17.80
C CYS A 426 -24.72 10.97 19.22
N THR A 427 -23.91 10.31 20.07
CA THR A 427 -24.38 9.87 21.39
C THR A 427 -23.28 9.60 22.44
N ASP A 428 -23.59 9.93 23.69
CA ASP A 428 -22.77 9.57 24.86
C ASP A 428 -22.74 8.06 25.15
N ARG A 429 -23.68 7.28 24.58
CA ARG A 429 -23.77 5.82 24.76
C ARG A 429 -22.96 5.03 23.73
N HIS A 430 -22.07 5.70 22.97
CA HIS A 430 -21.30 5.12 21.88
C HIS A 430 -20.55 3.83 22.26
N LYS A 431 -19.99 3.75 23.48
CA LYS A 431 -19.28 2.53 23.94
C LYS A 431 -20.16 1.28 23.86
N SER A 432 -21.42 1.39 24.29
CA SER A 432 -22.36 0.27 24.25
C SER A 432 -22.76 -0.10 22.81
N LEU A 433 -22.85 0.90 21.92
CA LEU A 433 -23.16 0.67 20.50
C LEU A 433 -22.01 0.01 19.76
N LYS A 434 -20.77 0.40 20.03
CA LYS A 434 -19.56 -0.23 19.45
C LYS A 434 -19.46 -1.71 19.80
N VAL A 435 -19.70 -2.06 21.08
CA VAL A 435 -19.70 -3.47 21.52
C VAL A 435 -20.83 -4.26 20.83
N LYS A 436 -22.04 -3.71 20.80
CA LYS A 436 -23.18 -4.35 20.09
C LYS A 436 -22.92 -4.49 18.59
N LEU A 437 -22.23 -3.52 17.97
CA LEU A 437 -21.83 -3.60 16.58
C LEU A 437 -20.86 -4.75 16.36
N ALA A 438 -19.85 -4.92 17.22
CA ALA A 438 -18.92 -6.05 17.15
C ALA A 438 -19.64 -7.40 17.32
N GLU A 439 -20.60 -7.50 18.24
CA GLU A 439 -21.46 -8.69 18.39
C GLU A 439 -22.27 -8.99 17.13
N ARG A 440 -22.91 -7.96 16.56
CA ARG A 440 -23.71 -8.07 15.33
C ARG A 440 -22.85 -8.53 14.16
N VAL A 441 -21.68 -7.94 13.97
CA VAL A 441 -20.76 -8.32 12.88
C VAL A 441 -20.23 -9.74 13.07
N ALA A 442 -19.80 -10.12 14.28
CA ALA A 442 -19.32 -11.48 14.57
C ALA A 442 -20.41 -12.56 14.40
N SER A 443 -21.69 -12.17 14.44
CA SER A 443 -22.82 -13.08 14.23
C SER A 443 -23.01 -13.48 12.76
N LYS A 444 -22.46 -12.71 11.81
CA LYS A 444 -22.58 -12.94 10.37
C LYS A 444 -21.73 -14.13 9.91
N PRO A 445 -22.12 -14.81 8.81
CA PRO A 445 -21.34 -15.90 8.25
C PRO A 445 -19.98 -15.40 7.71
N PRO A 446 -18.96 -16.26 7.67
CA PRO A 446 -17.70 -15.93 7.02
C PRO A 446 -17.86 -15.59 5.54
N SER A 447 -17.00 -14.69 5.04
CA SER A 447 -16.96 -14.28 3.64
C SER A 447 -15.52 -14.05 3.19
N GLN A 448 -15.29 -14.07 1.88
CA GLN A 448 -13.96 -13.80 1.30
C GLN A 448 -13.41 -12.40 1.64
N GLN A 449 -14.24 -11.48 2.12
CA GLN A 449 -13.83 -10.11 2.51
C GLN A 449 -13.19 -10.05 3.91
N GLY A 450 -13.03 -11.19 4.58
CA GLY A 450 -12.49 -11.27 5.93
C GLY A 450 -13.60 -11.30 6.97
N TRP A 451 -13.72 -12.44 7.65
CA TRP A 451 -14.71 -12.62 8.71
C TRP A 451 -14.27 -11.97 10.02
N GLU A 452 -13.04 -12.23 10.44
CA GLU A 452 -12.51 -11.73 11.71
C GLU A 452 -12.14 -10.25 11.59
N LYS A 453 -12.52 -9.47 12.61
CA LYS A 453 -12.26 -8.03 12.71
C LYS A 453 -11.41 -7.71 13.93
N MET A 454 -10.71 -6.59 13.90
CA MET A 454 -9.85 -6.08 14.96
C MET A 454 -10.56 -5.08 15.86
N ASN A 455 -10.01 -4.85 17.06
CA ASN A 455 -10.49 -3.77 17.94
C ASN A 455 -10.42 -2.40 17.27
N ALA A 456 -9.42 -2.19 16.40
CA ALA A 456 -9.23 -0.96 15.63
C ALA A 456 -10.46 -0.64 14.74
N ASP A 457 -11.08 -1.66 14.14
CA ASP A 457 -12.28 -1.50 13.29
C ASP A 457 -13.45 -0.88 14.05
N PHE A 458 -13.53 -1.12 15.36
CA PHE A 458 -14.63 -0.66 16.22
C PHE A 458 -14.22 0.48 17.18
N LYS A 459 -12.97 0.97 17.09
CA LYS A 459 -12.38 1.91 18.06
C LYS A 459 -12.60 1.46 19.52
N LEU A 460 -12.28 0.20 19.82
CA LEU A 460 -12.43 -0.45 21.14
C LEU A 460 -11.13 -0.48 21.96
#